data_AF-A0A2P4YAY1-F1
#
_entry.id   AF-A0A2P4YAY1-F1
#
_cell.length_a   1.000
_cell.length_b   1.000
_cell.length_c   1.000
_cell.angle_alpha   90.00
_cell.angle_beta   90.00
_cell.angle_gamma   90.00
#
_symmetry.space_group_name_H-M   'P 1'
#
loop_
_entity.id
_entity.type
_entity.pdbx_description
1 polymer ?
#
loop_
_entity_poly.entity_id
_entity_poly.type
_entity_poly.pdbx_seq_one_letter_code
_entity_poly.pdbx_strand_id
1 'polypeptide(L)'
;MVWAGFSAQGKTKIAFLTGRQNSEDYIYTVSEFLLPYAHLHYGTEFIYQQDGASIHTSKASLEFLQEQGVQVLEWTPRSPDLNPIENLWSILTRRVYQNGRQFNSVAEQRVAIEAA
;
A
#
# COMPACT_ATOMS: atom_id res chain seq x y z
N MET A 1 9.70 4.55 4.83
CA MET A 1 8.59 3.55 4.85
C MET A 1 8.14 3.35 3.41
N VAL A 2 7.54 2.21 3.08
CA VAL A 2 7.00 1.95 1.74
C VAL A 2 5.51 1.65 1.84
N TRP A 3 4.76 1.98 0.78
CA TRP A 3 3.36 1.60 0.61
C TRP A 3 3.17 1.01 -0.78
N ALA A 4 2.35 -0.02 -0.90
CA ALA A 4 1.87 -0.53 -2.18
C ALA A 4 0.50 -1.17 -1.98
N GLY A 5 -0.23 -1.32 -3.08
CA GLY A 5 -1.40 -2.19 -3.19
C GLY A 5 -1.15 -3.28 -4.23
N PHE A 6 -1.99 -4.31 -4.23
CA PHE A 6 -1.98 -5.33 -5.26
C PHE A 6 -3.36 -5.98 -5.42
N SER A 7 -3.53 -6.69 -6.52
CA SER A 7 -4.70 -7.50 -6.81
C SER A 7 -4.31 -8.69 -7.69
N ALA A 8 -5.28 -9.48 -8.12
CA ALA A 8 -5.04 -10.57 -9.08
C ALA A 8 -4.46 -10.08 -10.42
N GLN A 9 -4.66 -8.81 -10.77
CA GLN A 9 -4.16 -8.22 -12.03
C GLN A 9 -2.72 -7.70 -11.93
N GLY A 10 -2.12 -7.68 -10.74
CA GLY A 10 -0.77 -7.17 -10.53
C GLY A 10 -0.63 -6.34 -9.27
N LYS A 11 0.32 -5.40 -9.28
CA LYS A 11 0.66 -4.52 -8.16
C LYS A 11 0.65 -3.06 -8.59
N THR A 12 0.34 -2.17 -7.64
CA THR A 12 0.52 -0.73 -7.84
C THR A 12 2.01 -0.41 -8.03
N LYS A 13 2.28 0.84 -8.43
CA LYS A 13 3.61 1.40 -8.19
C LYS A 13 3.87 1.44 -6.67
N ILE A 14 5.12 1.24 -6.26
CA ILE A 14 5.52 1.37 -4.87
C ILE A 14 5.71 2.84 -4.52
N ALA A 15 5.14 3.28 -3.40
CA ALA A 15 5.29 4.63 -2.88
C ALA A 15 6.36 4.65 -1.78
N PHE A 16 7.33 5.56 -1.87
CA PHE A 16 8.33 5.78 -0.82
C PHE A 16 7.90 6.93 0.08
N LEU A 17 7.41 6.58 1.26
CA LEU A 17 6.88 7.53 2.24
C LEU A 17 8.00 8.12 3.09
N THR A 18 7.93 9.43 3.32
CA THR A 18 8.93 10.21 4.05
C THR A 18 8.36 10.74 5.35
N GLY A 19 9.08 10.52 6.46
CA GLY A 19 8.65 10.98 7.78
C GLY A 19 7.43 10.25 8.33
N ARG A 20 6.85 10.80 9.40
CA ARG A 20 5.61 10.30 10.00
C ARG A 20 4.43 10.68 9.12
N GLN A 21 3.58 9.72 8.82
CA GLN A 21 2.40 9.93 7.99
C GLN A 21 1.19 10.34 8.85
N ASN A 22 0.34 11.18 8.29
CA ASN A 22 -0.97 11.53 8.78
C ASN A 22 -2.08 11.11 7.78
N SER A 23 -3.32 11.49 8.06
CA SER A 23 -4.47 11.16 7.20
C SER A 23 -4.42 11.80 5.81
N GLU A 24 -3.91 13.03 5.68
CA GLU A 24 -3.76 13.71 4.39
C GLU A 24 -2.69 13.04 3.53
N ASP A 25 -1.55 12.65 4.14
CA ASP A 25 -0.51 11.89 3.44
C ASP A 25 -1.05 10.54 2.94
N TYR A 26 -1.93 9.91 3.74
CA TYR A 26 -2.59 8.67 3.35
C TYR A 26 -3.58 8.88 2.20
N ILE A 27 -4.42 9.92 2.27
CA ILE A 27 -5.35 10.29 1.20
C ILE A 27 -4.58 10.50 -0.11
N TYR A 28 -3.49 11.26 -0.07
CA TYR A 28 -2.60 11.45 -1.22
C TYR A 28 -2.04 10.12 -1.74
N THR A 29 -1.60 9.24 -0.85
CA THR A 29 -1.07 7.92 -1.25
C THR A 29 -2.13 7.09 -1.96
N VAL A 30 -3.36 7.06 -1.44
CA VAL A 30 -4.48 6.37 -2.07
C VAL A 30 -4.84 7.01 -3.42
N SER A 31 -4.93 8.34 -3.49
CA SER A 31 -5.31 9.07 -4.70
C SER A 31 -4.31 8.85 -5.84
N GLU A 32 -3.01 8.84 -5.55
CA GLU A 32 -1.96 8.80 -6.58
C GLU A 32 -1.52 7.38 -6.94
N PHE A 33 -1.61 6.43 -6.01
CA PHE A 33 -1.05 5.09 -6.21
C PHE A 33 -2.10 3.99 -6.29
N LEU A 34 -3.19 4.07 -5.50
CA LEU A 34 -4.25 3.06 -5.51
C LEU A 34 -5.26 3.32 -6.64
N LEU A 35 -5.91 4.49 -6.63
CA LEU A 35 -7.07 4.74 -7.51
C LEU A 35 -6.73 4.65 -9.00
N PRO A 36 -5.59 5.18 -9.50
CA PRO A 36 -5.27 5.06 -10.92
C PRO A 36 -5.07 3.60 -11.34
N TYR A 37 -4.46 2.78 -10.47
CA TYR A 37 -4.31 1.34 -10.71
C TYR A 37 -5.67 0.63 -10.67
N ALA A 38 -6.48 0.87 -9.63
CA ALA A 38 -7.78 0.24 -9.47
C ALA A 38 -8.72 0.59 -10.63
N HIS A 39 -8.82 1.86 -11.02
CA HIS A 39 -9.64 2.31 -12.14
C HIS A 39 -9.18 1.73 -13.48
N LEU A 40 -7.86 1.62 -13.70
CA LEU A 40 -7.32 1.02 -14.92
C LEU A 40 -7.71 -0.46 -15.06
N HIS A 41 -7.74 -1.21 -13.95
CA HIS A 41 -7.92 -2.66 -13.97
C HIS A 41 -9.36 -3.13 -13.69
N TYR A 42 -10.15 -2.34 -12.97
CA TYR A 42 -11.47 -2.72 -12.45
C TYR A 42 -12.54 -1.65 -12.64
N GLY A 43 -12.21 -0.48 -13.18
CA GLY A 43 -13.12 0.66 -13.20
C GLY A 43 -13.51 1.05 -11.78
N THR A 44 -14.80 1.25 -11.53
CA THR A 44 -15.35 1.56 -10.19
C THR A 44 -15.78 0.33 -9.40
N GLU A 45 -15.70 -0.87 -9.98
CA GLU A 45 -16.24 -2.10 -9.42
C GLU A 45 -15.14 -2.88 -8.67
N PHE A 46 -14.72 -2.36 -7.52
CA PHE A 46 -13.74 -3.04 -6.66
C PHE A 46 -13.99 -2.77 -5.17
N ILE A 47 -13.48 -3.67 -4.33
CA ILE A 47 -13.46 -3.51 -2.88
C ILE A 47 -12.02 -3.26 -2.46
N TYR A 48 -11.80 -2.18 -1.74
CA TYR A 48 -10.50 -1.84 -1.19
C TYR A 48 -10.32 -2.40 0.23
N GLN A 49 -9.28 -3.20 0.42
CA GLN A 49 -8.86 -3.67 1.74
C GLN A 49 -7.76 -2.76 2.29
N GLN A 50 -7.96 -2.25 3.51
CA GLN A 50 -6.95 -1.53 4.30
C GLN A 50 -6.94 -2.05 5.74
N ASP A 51 -5.85 -1.85 6.47
CA ASP A 51 -5.80 -2.18 7.89
C ASP A 51 -6.51 -1.12 8.77
N GLY A 52 -6.61 -1.40 10.06
CA GLY A 52 -7.24 -0.51 11.04
C GLY A 52 -6.34 0.60 11.60
N ALA A 53 -5.28 1.02 10.90
CA ALA A 53 -4.44 2.12 11.38
C ALA A 53 -5.26 3.41 11.53
N SER A 54 -4.98 4.20 12.58
CA SER A 54 -5.81 5.37 12.93
C SER A 54 -5.89 6.42 11.83
N ILE A 55 -4.87 6.50 10.96
CA ILE A 55 -4.89 7.39 9.79
C ILE A 55 -5.83 6.85 8.69
N HIS A 56 -5.88 5.53 8.48
CA HIS A 56 -6.74 4.90 7.47
C HIS A 56 -8.21 4.92 7.87
N THR A 57 -8.50 4.79 9.17
CA THR A 57 -9.85 4.84 9.75
C THR A 57 -10.22 6.23 10.26
N SER A 58 -9.43 7.25 9.93
CA SER A 58 -9.75 8.63 10.31
C SER A 58 -10.99 9.11 9.55
N LYS A 59 -11.72 10.08 10.12
CA LYS A 59 -12.89 10.67 9.48
C LYS A 59 -12.55 11.17 8.07
N ALA A 60 -11.46 11.92 7.92
CA ALA A 60 -11.03 12.46 6.63
C ALA A 60 -10.76 11.37 5.59
N SER A 61 -10.05 10.29 5.96
CA SER A 61 -9.74 9.21 5.01
C SER A 61 -10.96 8.40 4.60
N LEU A 62 -11.90 8.16 5.53
CA LEU A 62 -13.14 7.45 5.23
C LEU A 62 -14.08 8.32 4.37
N GLU A 63 -14.21 9.62 4.66
CA GLU A 63 -14.98 10.56 3.83
C GLU A 63 -14.40 10.65 2.42
N PHE A 64 -13.07 10.76 2.28
CA PHE A 64 -12.42 10.74 0.97
C PHE A 64 -12.75 9.46 0.18
N LEU A 65 -12.60 8.27 0.79
CA LEU A 65 -12.91 7.00 0.10
C LEU A 65 -14.39 6.93 -0.31
N GLN A 66 -15.30 7.43 0.54
CA GLN A 66 -16.72 7.51 0.24
C GLN A 66 -17.01 8.46 -0.94
N GLU A 67 -16.38 9.64 -0.97
CA GLU A 67 -16.52 10.61 -2.07
C GLU A 67 -15.99 10.06 -3.39
N GLN A 68 -14.94 9.22 -3.35
CA GLN A 68 -14.43 8.50 -4.51
C GLN A 68 -15.28 7.28 -4.89
N GLY A 69 -16.36 6.97 -4.15
CA GLY A 69 -17.22 5.82 -4.39
C GLY A 69 -16.56 4.48 -4.10
N VAL A 70 -15.48 4.46 -3.30
CA VAL A 70 -14.71 3.25 -3.01
C VAL A 70 -15.36 2.49 -1.85
N GLN A 71 -15.76 1.25 -2.12
CA GLN A 71 -16.18 0.34 -1.07
C GLN A 71 -14.97 -0.17 -0.29
N VAL A 72 -14.95 0.04 1.03
CA VAL A 72 -13.89 -0.46 1.91
C VAL A 72 -14.33 -1.79 2.54
N LEU A 73 -13.46 -2.80 2.52
CA LEU A 73 -13.70 -4.07 3.21
C LEU A 73 -13.65 -3.84 4.72
N GLU A 74 -14.65 -4.34 5.45
CA GLU A 74 -14.61 -4.37 6.90
C GLU A 74 -13.46 -5.25 7.39
N TRP A 75 -12.59 -4.69 8.23
CA TRP A 75 -11.35 -5.35 8.64
C TRP A 75 -11.29 -5.57 10.15
N THR A 76 -10.99 -6.81 10.56
CA THR A 76 -10.80 -7.12 11.97
C THR A 76 -9.45 -6.59 12.47
N PRO A 77 -9.40 -5.85 13.59
CA PRO A 77 -8.14 -5.34 14.14
C PRO A 77 -7.12 -6.46 14.41
N ARG A 78 -5.82 -6.14 14.28
CA ARG A 78 -4.70 -7.03 14.62
C ARG A 78 -4.69 -8.38 13.89
N SER A 79 -5.22 -8.43 12.67
CA SER A 79 -5.28 -9.64 11.85
C SER A 79 -4.39 -9.52 10.60
N PRO A 80 -3.06 -9.33 10.73
CA PRO A 80 -2.17 -9.23 9.57
C PRO A 80 -2.10 -10.54 8.77
N ASP A 81 -2.35 -11.67 9.41
CA ASP A 81 -2.43 -13.00 8.80
C ASP A 81 -3.55 -13.13 7.75
N LEU A 82 -4.61 -12.34 7.89
CA LEU A 82 -5.67 -12.27 6.90
C LEU A 82 -5.29 -11.40 5.69
N ASN A 83 -4.25 -10.57 5.80
CA ASN A 83 -3.86 -9.65 4.74
C ASN A 83 -2.84 -10.30 3.80
N PRO A 84 -3.22 -10.63 2.55
CA PRO A 84 -2.33 -11.33 1.64
C PRO A 84 -1.12 -10.48 1.20
N ILE A 85 -1.12 -9.16 1.41
CA ILE A 85 0.03 -8.31 1.09
C ILE A 85 1.25 -8.64 1.97
N GLU A 86 1.06 -9.16 3.18
CA GLU A 86 2.17 -9.55 4.06
C GLU A 86 3.05 -10.63 3.42
N ASN A 87 2.43 -11.53 2.64
CA ASN A 87 3.15 -12.54 1.87
C ASN A 87 4.00 -11.89 0.77
N LEU A 88 3.48 -10.87 0.09
CA LEU A 88 4.22 -10.14 -0.93
C LEU A 88 5.37 -9.34 -0.32
N TRP A 89 5.17 -8.73 0.85
CA TRP A 89 6.27 -8.08 1.57
C TRP A 89 7.37 -9.07 1.92
N SER A 90 7.01 -10.27 2.39
CA SER A 90 7.99 -11.32 2.66
C SER A 90 8.78 -11.74 1.41
N ILE A 91 8.11 -11.89 0.25
CA ILE A 91 8.76 -12.20 -1.03
C ILE A 91 9.70 -11.06 -1.46
N LEU A 92 9.23 -9.82 -1.40
CA LEU A 92 10.01 -8.63 -1.74
C LEU A 92 11.28 -8.54 -0.87
N THR A 93 11.14 -8.66 0.45
CA THR A 93 12.28 -8.63 1.37
C THR A 93 13.29 -9.72 1.04
N ARG A 94 12.86 -10.96 0.77
CA ARG A 94 13.78 -12.04 0.40
C ARG A 94 14.55 -11.74 -0.89
N ARG A 95 13.90 -11.12 -1.90
CA ARG A 95 14.58 -10.73 -3.15
C ARG A 95 15.56 -9.59 -2.94
N VAL A 96 15.16 -8.55 -2.21
CA VAL A 96 15.97 -7.35 -1.97
C VAL A 96 17.24 -7.70 -1.18
N TYR A 97 17.12 -8.57 -0.18
CA TYR A 97 18.20 -8.96 0.73
C TYR A 97 18.82 -10.33 0.41
N GLN A 98 18.61 -10.84 -0.81
CA GLN A 98 19.16 -12.12 -1.25
C GLN A 98 20.68 -12.21 -1.02
N ASN A 99 21.18 -13.40 -0.67
CA ASN A 99 22.59 -13.66 -0.39
C ASN A 99 23.20 -12.75 0.70
N GLY A 100 22.38 -12.24 1.62
CA GLY A 100 22.84 -11.39 2.72
C GLY A 100 23.17 -9.96 2.30
N ARG A 101 22.71 -9.50 1.13
CA ARG A 101 22.95 -8.14 0.62
C ARG A 101 22.60 -7.09 1.66
N GLN A 102 23.50 -6.12 1.86
CA GLN A 102 23.29 -4.94 2.72
C GLN A 102 23.32 -3.67 1.86
N PHE A 103 22.80 -2.57 2.41
CA PHE A 103 22.75 -1.27 1.74
C PHE A 103 23.40 -0.21 2.62
N ASN A 104 24.20 0.66 2.01
CA ASN A 104 24.90 1.73 2.74
C ASN A 104 24.12 3.04 2.73
N SER A 105 23.05 3.12 1.93
CA SER A 105 22.16 4.28 1.87
C SER A 105 20.72 3.90 1.59
N VAL A 106 19.80 4.77 1.99
CA VAL A 106 18.38 4.66 1.63
C VAL A 106 18.20 4.72 0.11
N ALA A 107 19.00 5.53 -0.60
CA ALA A 107 18.89 5.64 -2.06
C ALA A 107 19.18 4.30 -2.77
N GLU A 108 20.26 3.62 -2.38
CA GLU A 108 20.59 2.28 -2.89
C GLU A 108 19.49 1.26 -2.56
N GLN A 109 18.96 1.31 -1.33
CA GLN A 109 17.87 0.42 -0.92
C GLN A 109 16.60 0.65 -1.75
N ARG A 110 16.24 1.91 -2.04
CA ARG A 110 15.08 2.25 -2.88
C ARG A 110 15.22 1.69 -4.29
N VAL A 111 16.39 1.87 -4.91
CA VAL A 111 16.67 1.31 -6.25
C VAL A 111 16.54 -0.21 -6.25
N ALA A 112 17.02 -0.89 -5.21
CA ALA A 112 16.89 -2.34 -5.11
C ALA A 112 15.44 -2.81 -4.89
N ILE A 113 14.65 -2.05 -4.14
CA ILE A 113 13.22 -2.33 -3.94
C ILE A 113 12.45 -2.16 -5.26
N GLU A 114 12.74 -1.14 -6.05
CA GLU A 114 12.07 -0.91 -7.34
C GLU A 114 12.43 -1.98 -8.38
N ALA A 115 13.65 -2.53 -8.32
CA ALA A 115 14.14 -3.54 -9.24
C ALA A 115 13.68 -4.99 -8.95
N ALA A 116 13.09 -5.24 -7.77
CA ALA A 116 12.75 -6.58 -7.27
C ALA A 116 11.31 -7.05 -7.62
#